data_AF-A0A9D8Q961-F1
#
_entry.id   AF-A0A9D8Q961-F1
#
_cell.length_a   1.000
_cell.length_b   1.000
_cell.length_c   1.000
_cell.angle_alpha   90.00
_cell.angle_beta   90.00
_cell.angle_gamma   90.00
#
_symmetry.space_group_name_H-M   'P 1'
#
loop_
_entity.id
_entity.type
_entity.pdbx_description
1 polymer ?
#
loop_
_entity_poly.entity_id
_entity_poly.type
_entity_poly.pdbx_seq_one_letter_code
_entity_poly.pdbx_strand_id
1 'polypeptide(L)'
;MTVHQPEPRGTPVPARLYPDSWERYSFKERLVHWLWLGGIAFAAAWSVSALDIEWAFFADAHEQAADLIARMWPPRWSYFPRIIQPLIETLHIATLGTMIAVVFALPVAFLAARNTTLNHGTWLIGRAMLVLSRSINTVIWGLLFVAIFGPGPVAGICAVAARSVGFIAKLVAEAIEEVDAGQIEAVEASGARTFQVYAVAILPQIAILGIVIISEALSAYVRSRIV
;
A
#
# COMPACT_ATOMS: atom_id res chain seq x y z
N MET A 1 -94.78 -18.26 0.00
CA MET A 1 -93.51 -18.70 0.63
C MET A 1 -92.57 -19.02 -0.51
N THR A 2 -91.63 -18.16 -0.85
CA THR A 2 -90.33 -18.07 -0.19
C THR A 2 -89.76 -16.65 -0.25
N VAL A 3 -89.21 -16.21 0.88
CA VAL A 3 -88.55 -14.92 1.09
C VAL A 3 -87.21 -14.95 0.35
N HIS A 4 -86.99 -14.03 -0.60
CA HIS A 4 -85.65 -13.75 -1.12
C HIS A 4 -85.13 -12.46 -0.48
N GLN A 5 -84.19 -12.62 0.46
CA GLN A 5 -83.35 -11.53 0.95
C GLN A 5 -82.45 -11.00 -0.18
N PRO A 6 -82.16 -9.70 -0.24
CA PRO A 6 -81.16 -9.16 -1.16
C PRO A 6 -79.73 -9.46 -0.67
N GLU A 7 -78.88 -9.97 -1.56
CA GLU A 7 -77.44 -10.15 -1.33
C GLU A 7 -76.71 -8.80 -1.20
N PRO A 8 -75.65 -8.70 -0.37
CA PRO A 8 -74.89 -7.47 -0.18
C PRO A 8 -74.14 -7.08 -1.46
N ARG A 9 -74.28 -5.82 -1.90
CA ARG A 9 -73.47 -5.23 -2.97
C ARG A 9 -72.00 -5.21 -2.55
N GLY A 10 -71.23 -6.18 -3.02
CA GLY A 10 -69.76 -6.07 -3.02
C GLY A 10 -69.36 -4.84 -3.84
N THR A 11 -68.51 -3.99 -3.27
CA THR A 11 -67.86 -2.91 -4.01
C THR A 11 -66.99 -3.53 -5.12
N PRO A 12 -67.02 -3.00 -6.36
CA PRO A 12 -66.14 -3.50 -7.41
C PRO A 12 -64.68 -3.24 -7.01
N VAL A 13 -63.91 -4.33 -6.87
CA VAL A 13 -62.46 -4.29 -6.68
C VAL A 13 -61.85 -3.67 -7.95
N PRO A 14 -61.06 -2.58 -7.87
CA PRO A 14 -60.46 -1.97 -9.05
C PRO A 14 -59.53 -2.98 -9.73
N ALA A 15 -59.74 -3.18 -11.03
CA ALA A 15 -58.96 -4.11 -11.83
C ALA A 15 -57.56 -3.55 -12.13
N ARG A 16 -56.54 -4.29 -11.66
CA ARG A 16 -55.11 -4.31 -12.06
C ARG A 16 -54.24 -3.09 -11.71
N LEU A 17 -53.26 -3.31 -10.82
CA LEU A 17 -52.17 -2.38 -10.45
C LEU A 17 -50.80 -2.78 -11.04
N TYR A 18 -50.73 -3.71 -12.00
CA TYR A 18 -49.46 -4.18 -12.58
C TYR A 18 -49.47 -4.10 -14.11
N PRO A 19 -48.40 -3.58 -14.74
CA PRO A 19 -48.25 -3.61 -16.20
C PRO A 19 -48.03 -5.04 -16.71
N ASP A 20 -48.69 -5.40 -17.81
CA ASP A 20 -48.77 -6.77 -18.36
C ASP A 20 -47.43 -7.30 -18.95
N SER A 21 -46.36 -6.50 -18.99
CA SER A 21 -45.03 -6.95 -19.43
C SER A 21 -43.91 -6.20 -18.69
N TRP A 22 -43.12 -6.94 -17.91
CA TRP A 22 -41.93 -6.40 -17.27
C TRP A 22 -40.80 -6.23 -18.31
N GLU A 23 -40.48 -5.00 -18.68
CA GLU A 23 -39.29 -4.67 -19.46
C GLU A 23 -38.24 -4.02 -18.55
N ARG A 24 -37.04 -4.64 -18.45
CA ARG A 24 -35.99 -4.21 -17.52
C ARG A 24 -35.36 -2.86 -17.87
N TYR A 25 -35.45 -2.43 -19.13
CA TYR A 25 -34.82 -1.19 -19.64
C TYR A 25 -35.71 -0.50 -20.67
N SER A 26 -35.87 0.82 -20.54
CA SER A 26 -36.54 1.67 -21.52
C SER A 26 -35.78 1.70 -22.86
N PHE A 27 -36.47 1.97 -23.98
CA PHE A 27 -35.86 2.09 -25.31
C PHE A 27 -34.65 3.05 -25.34
N LYS A 28 -34.72 4.15 -24.58
CA LYS A 28 -33.62 5.12 -24.43
C LYS A 28 -32.43 4.54 -23.67
N GLU A 29 -32.67 3.76 -22.62
CA GLU A 29 -31.62 3.11 -21.82
C GLU A 29 -30.93 2.00 -22.59
N ARG A 30 -31.67 1.25 -23.42
CA ARG A 30 -31.11 0.25 -24.31
C ARG A 30 -30.21 0.89 -25.38
N LEU A 31 -30.64 2.00 -25.96
CA LEU A 31 -29.84 2.75 -26.93
C LEU A 31 -28.55 3.30 -26.30
N VAL A 32 -28.63 3.85 -25.09
CA VAL A 32 -27.45 4.33 -24.34
C VAL A 32 -26.48 3.19 -24.04
N HIS A 33 -26.96 2.01 -23.63
CA HIS A 33 -26.10 0.84 -23.43
C HIS A 33 -25.41 0.39 -24.72
N TRP A 34 -26.12 0.32 -25.85
CA TRP A 34 -25.52 -0.03 -27.14
C TRP A 34 -24.50 1.00 -27.63
N LEU A 35 -24.75 2.29 -27.38
CA LEU A 35 -23.79 3.35 -27.67
C LEU A 35 -22.53 3.25 -26.80
N TRP A 36 -22.69 2.95 -25.50
CA TRP A 36 -21.55 2.70 -24.61
C TRP A 36 -20.73 1.48 -25.04
N LEU A 37 -21.40 0.36 -25.34
CA LEU A 37 -20.72 -0.85 -25.83
C LEU A 37 -20.02 -0.60 -27.16
N GLY A 38 -20.65 0.11 -28.09
CA GLY A 38 -20.05 0.51 -29.36
C GLY A 38 -18.85 1.44 -29.18
N GLY A 39 -18.95 2.41 -28.27
CA GLY A 39 -17.86 3.32 -27.94
C GLY A 39 -16.66 2.61 -27.30
N ILE A 40 -16.92 1.68 -26.38
CA ILE A 40 -15.87 0.84 -25.78
C ILE A 40 -15.22 -0.06 -26.83
N ALA A 41 -16.02 -0.71 -27.69
CA ALA A 41 -15.50 -1.56 -28.76
C ALA A 41 -14.65 -0.76 -29.76
N PHE A 42 -15.08 0.45 -30.10
CA PHE A 42 -14.32 1.36 -30.96
C PHE A 42 -13.01 1.81 -30.31
N ALA A 43 -13.05 2.23 -29.04
CA ALA A 43 -11.85 2.62 -28.30
C ALA A 43 -10.86 1.46 -28.15
N ALA A 44 -11.35 0.24 -27.92
CA ALA A 44 -10.54 -0.96 -27.88
C ALA A 44 -9.91 -1.28 -29.25
N ALA A 45 -10.69 -1.21 -30.33
CA ALA A 45 -10.17 -1.43 -31.69
C ALA A 45 -9.11 -0.38 -32.07
N TRP A 46 -9.37 0.90 -31.75
CA TRP A 46 -8.42 1.99 -31.94
C TRP A 46 -7.13 1.76 -31.15
N SER A 47 -7.26 1.38 -29.88
CA SER A 47 -6.12 1.05 -29.02
C SER A 47 -5.30 -0.11 -29.57
N VAL A 48 -5.95 -1.15 -30.10
CA VAL A 48 -5.25 -2.31 -30.69
C VAL A 48 -4.56 -1.93 -32.00
N SER A 49 -5.19 -1.11 -32.84
CA SER A 49 -4.55 -0.62 -34.08
C SER A 49 -3.40 0.35 -33.83
N ALA A 50 -3.42 1.06 -32.70
CA ALA A 50 -2.34 1.96 -32.29
C ALA A 50 -1.17 1.23 -31.62
N LEU A 51 -1.34 -0.05 -31.27
CA LEU A 51 -0.26 -0.91 -30.82
C LEU A 51 0.34 -1.58 -32.07
N ASP A 52 1.64 -1.39 -32.32
CA ASP A 52 2.39 -2.11 -33.35
C ASP A 52 2.55 -3.60 -32.98
N ILE A 53 1.43 -4.32 -32.97
CA ILE A 53 1.38 -5.73 -32.57
C ILE A 53 1.82 -6.58 -33.75
N GLU A 54 3.04 -7.11 -33.66
CA GLU A 54 3.54 -8.14 -34.56
C GLU A 54 2.84 -9.47 -34.29
N TRP A 55 1.75 -9.72 -35.01
CA TRP A 55 0.94 -10.95 -34.93
C TRP A 55 1.73 -12.24 -35.15
N ALA A 56 2.92 -12.15 -35.77
CA ALA A 56 3.85 -13.26 -35.93
C ALA A 56 4.36 -13.82 -34.58
N PHE A 57 4.60 -12.98 -33.57
CA PHE A 57 5.05 -13.45 -32.26
C PHE A 57 4.01 -14.31 -31.54
N PHE A 58 2.72 -14.14 -31.85
CA PHE A 58 1.67 -14.96 -31.27
C PHE A 58 1.63 -16.37 -31.85
N ALA A 59 2.06 -16.55 -33.10
CA ALA A 59 2.16 -17.87 -33.71
C ALA A 59 3.20 -18.72 -32.95
N ASP A 60 4.35 -18.15 -32.64
CA ASP A 60 5.47 -18.86 -32.01
C ASP A 60 5.47 -18.78 -30.48
N ALA A 61 4.49 -18.09 -29.87
CA ALA A 61 4.38 -17.90 -28.42
C ALA A 61 4.34 -19.23 -27.66
N HIS A 62 3.69 -20.25 -28.23
CA HIS A 62 3.58 -21.57 -27.62
C HIS A 62 4.92 -22.31 -27.59
N GLU A 63 5.75 -22.18 -28.63
CA GLU A 63 7.09 -22.76 -28.69
C GLU A 63 8.03 -22.04 -27.72
N GLN A 64 7.95 -20.70 -27.64
CA GLN A 64 8.74 -19.92 -26.69
C GLN A 64 8.38 -20.24 -25.23
N ALA A 65 7.08 -20.41 -24.94
CA ALA A 65 6.62 -20.82 -23.61
C ALA A 65 7.11 -22.23 -23.26
N ALA A 66 7.07 -23.17 -24.22
CA ALA A 66 7.58 -24.52 -24.04
C ALA A 66 9.10 -24.54 -23.80
N ASP A 67 9.88 -23.76 -24.57
CA ASP A 67 11.33 -23.61 -24.38
C ASP A 67 11.67 -22.99 -23.00
N LEU A 68 10.92 -21.98 -22.56
CA LEU A 68 11.10 -21.40 -21.22
C LEU A 68 10.87 -22.45 -20.12
N ILE A 69 9.79 -23.22 -20.22
CA ILE A 69 9.46 -24.28 -19.25
C ILE A 69 10.52 -25.37 -19.25
N ALA A 70 10.99 -25.79 -20.44
CA ALA A 70 12.05 -26.78 -20.58
C ALA A 70 13.40 -26.31 -19.99
N ARG A 71 13.67 -24.99 -20.02
CA ARG A 71 14.87 -24.40 -19.39
C ARG A 71 14.73 -24.23 -17.88
N MET A 72 13.51 -24.03 -17.38
CA MET A 72 13.22 -23.93 -15.96
C MET A 72 13.18 -25.30 -15.26
N TRP A 73 12.77 -26.35 -15.98
CA TRP A 73 12.59 -27.69 -15.44
C TRP A 73 13.42 -28.74 -16.20
N PRO A 74 14.33 -29.49 -15.52
CA PRO A 74 14.58 -29.51 -14.08
C PRO A 74 15.56 -28.42 -13.60
N PRO A 75 15.37 -27.86 -12.39
CA PRO A 75 16.26 -26.82 -11.86
C PRO A 75 17.69 -27.36 -11.66
N ARG A 76 18.69 -26.55 -12.04
CA ARG A 76 20.11 -26.90 -11.89
C ARG A 76 20.59 -26.69 -10.46
N TRP A 77 20.48 -27.72 -9.62
CA TRP A 77 20.91 -27.69 -8.21
C TRP A 77 22.38 -27.28 -8.00
N SER A 78 23.25 -27.46 -9.01
CA SER A 78 24.65 -27.02 -8.95
C SER A 78 24.82 -25.50 -8.82
N TYR A 79 23.83 -24.70 -9.21
CA TYR A 79 23.84 -23.24 -9.05
C TYR A 79 23.36 -22.78 -7.67
N PHE A 80 22.73 -23.65 -6.89
CA PHE A 80 22.16 -23.30 -5.59
C PHE A 80 23.14 -22.59 -4.63
N PRO A 81 24.41 -23.06 -4.48
CA PRO A 81 25.38 -22.37 -3.62
C PRO A 81 25.72 -20.95 -4.08
N ARG A 82 25.61 -20.66 -5.38
CA ARG A 82 25.90 -19.33 -5.94
C ARG A 82 24.77 -18.33 -5.72
N ILE A 83 23.54 -18.81 -5.52
CA ILE A 83 22.35 -17.96 -5.31
C ILE A 83 22.14 -17.67 -3.82
N ILE A 84 22.58 -18.57 -2.94
CA ILE A 84 22.41 -18.42 -1.49
C ILE A 84 23.09 -17.15 -0.96
N GLN A 85 24.28 -16.81 -1.47
CA GLN A 85 25.02 -15.63 -1.04
C GLN A 85 24.30 -14.32 -1.42
N PRO A 86 23.90 -14.10 -2.69
CA PRO A 86 23.05 -12.96 -3.05
C PRO A 86 21.72 -12.91 -2.29
N LEU A 87 21.10 -14.06 -2.02
CA LEU A 87 19.84 -14.11 -1.25
C LEU A 87 20.05 -13.57 0.17
N ILE A 88 21.10 -14.02 0.86
CA ILE A 88 21.49 -13.52 2.18
C ILE A 88 21.80 -12.02 2.13
N GLU A 89 22.50 -11.56 1.08
CA GLU A 89 22.81 -10.15 0.89
C GLU A 89 21.54 -9.30 0.77
N THR A 90 20.51 -9.74 0.03
CA THR A 90 19.22 -9.03 -0.03
C THR A 90 18.52 -8.94 1.33
N LEU A 91 18.63 -10.00 2.15
CA LEU A 91 18.07 -10.01 3.49
C LEU A 91 18.82 -9.02 4.39
N HIS A 92 20.15 -8.97 4.30
CA HIS A 92 20.97 -7.98 5.02
C HIS A 92 20.61 -6.56 4.60
N ILE A 93 20.46 -6.30 3.30
CA ILE A 93 20.08 -4.99 2.76
C ILE A 93 18.74 -4.53 3.32
N ALA A 94 17.72 -5.39 3.24
CA ALA A 94 16.39 -5.07 3.74
C ALA A 94 16.40 -4.81 5.25
N THR A 95 17.04 -5.71 6.00
CA THR A 95 17.11 -5.65 7.46
C THR A 95 17.83 -4.39 7.94
N LEU A 96 19.06 -4.16 7.49
CA LEU A 96 19.83 -2.98 7.89
C LEU A 96 19.19 -1.68 7.40
N GLY A 97 18.63 -1.67 6.19
CA GLY A 97 17.90 -0.52 5.65
C GLY A 97 16.70 -0.15 6.52
N THR A 98 15.93 -1.14 6.99
CA THR A 98 14.80 -0.89 7.90
C THR A 98 15.24 -0.41 9.29
N MET A 99 16.33 -0.95 9.85
CA MET A 99 16.87 -0.48 11.14
C MET A 99 17.25 1.00 11.07
N ILE A 100 18.00 1.39 10.02
CA ILE A 100 18.36 2.78 9.78
C ILE A 100 17.08 3.62 9.61
N ALA A 101 16.11 3.13 8.84
CA ALA A 101 14.87 3.84 8.62
C ALA A 101 14.11 4.12 9.92
N VAL A 102 14.01 3.16 10.83
CA VAL A 102 13.35 3.33 12.13
C VAL A 102 14.05 4.43 12.94
N VAL A 103 15.38 4.40 13.03
CA VAL A 103 16.14 5.40 13.80
C VAL A 103 15.92 6.80 13.27
N PHE A 104 15.95 6.99 11.94
CA PHE A 104 15.72 8.30 11.31
C PHE A 104 14.25 8.69 11.20
N ALA A 105 13.32 7.74 11.25
CA ALA A 105 11.90 8.01 11.21
C ALA A 105 11.40 8.69 12.49
N LEU A 106 11.98 8.36 13.65
CA LEU A 106 11.62 8.98 14.93
C LEU A 106 11.73 10.51 14.91
N PRO A 107 12.92 11.12 14.63
CA PRO A 107 13.02 12.57 14.61
C PRO A 107 12.11 13.21 13.56
N VAL A 108 11.98 12.60 12.38
CA VAL A 108 11.08 13.11 11.32
C VAL A 108 9.62 13.06 11.76
N ALA A 109 9.20 12.02 12.47
CA ALA A 109 7.84 11.87 12.99
C ALA A 109 7.52 12.93 14.05
N PHE A 110 8.44 13.17 14.99
CA PHE A 110 8.29 14.22 16.01
C PHE A 110 8.18 15.62 15.38
N LEU A 111 8.90 15.88 14.27
CA LEU A 111 8.78 17.13 13.51
C LEU A 111 7.47 17.24 12.72
N ALA A 112 6.87 16.12 12.32
CA ALA A 112 5.66 16.09 11.50
C ALA A 112 4.36 16.08 12.32
N ALA A 113 4.41 15.64 13.58
CA ALA A 113 3.26 15.56 14.46
C ALA A 113 2.80 16.93 14.98
N ARG A 114 1.52 17.28 14.78
CA ARG A 114 0.95 18.57 15.21
C ARG A 114 1.04 18.79 16.71
N ASN A 115 0.90 17.74 17.52
CA ASN A 115 0.85 17.86 18.97
C ASN A 115 2.23 18.19 19.59
N THR A 116 3.32 17.76 18.95
CA THR A 116 4.68 17.94 19.48
C THR A 116 5.41 19.16 18.89
N THR A 117 4.93 19.69 17.76
CA THR A 117 5.69 20.69 17.01
C THR A 117 5.46 22.11 17.54
N LEU A 118 6.55 22.80 17.90
CA LEU A 118 6.50 24.15 18.48
C LEU A 118 6.12 25.26 17.47
N ASN A 119 6.44 25.10 16.17
CA ASN A 119 6.26 26.12 15.14
C ASN A 119 5.60 25.57 13.85
N HIS A 120 4.76 26.37 13.17
CA HIS A 120 4.11 25.97 11.91
C HIS A 120 5.11 25.65 10.78
N GLY A 121 6.26 26.31 10.77
CA GLY A 121 7.32 26.08 9.78
C GLY A 121 8.00 24.71 9.91
N THR A 122 8.33 24.26 11.12
CA THR A 122 8.91 22.94 11.35
C THR A 122 7.93 21.82 11.03
N TRP A 123 6.65 22.05 11.32
CA TRP A 123 5.57 21.14 10.98
C TRP A 123 5.43 20.97 9.46
N LEU A 124 5.50 22.08 8.71
CA LEU A 124 5.46 22.06 7.25
C LEU A 124 6.66 21.32 6.66
N ILE A 125 7.87 21.52 7.22
CA ILE A 125 9.08 20.80 6.80
C ILE A 125 8.93 19.30 7.04
N GLY A 126 8.46 18.90 8.22
CA GLY A 126 8.20 17.50 8.55
C GLY A 126 7.23 16.86 7.55
N ARG A 127 6.11 17.52 7.26
CA ARG A 127 5.15 17.02 6.25
C ARG A 127 5.71 17.00 4.84
N ALA A 128 6.49 18.01 4.46
CA ALA A 128 7.15 18.02 3.16
C ALA A 128 8.09 16.81 3.02
N MET A 129 8.88 16.49 4.05
CA MET A 129 9.73 15.29 4.07
C MET A 129 8.92 14.00 3.90
N LEU A 130 7.77 13.86 4.58
CA LEU A 130 6.88 12.70 4.43
C LEU A 130 6.34 12.56 3.00
N VAL A 131 5.92 13.66 2.39
CA VAL A 131 5.38 13.67 1.02
C VAL A 131 6.49 13.38 0.01
N LEU A 132 7.65 14.02 0.14
CA LEU A 132 8.79 13.84 -0.75
C LEU A 132 9.29 12.39 -0.77
N SER A 133 9.40 11.77 0.40
CA SER A 133 9.85 10.37 0.51
C SER A 133 8.91 9.41 -0.24
N ARG A 134 7.62 9.73 -0.36
CA ARG A 134 6.63 8.93 -1.12
C ARG A 134 6.62 9.21 -2.61
N SER A 135 6.93 10.44 -3.03
CA SER A 135 6.94 10.82 -4.44
C SER A 135 8.11 10.18 -5.20
N ILE A 136 9.22 9.90 -4.52
CA ILE A 136 10.42 9.32 -5.13
C ILE A 136 10.37 7.80 -5.02
N ASN A 137 10.38 7.12 -6.17
CA ASN A 137 10.44 5.65 -6.23
C ASN A 137 11.80 5.11 -5.75
N THR A 138 11.86 3.89 -5.20
CA THR A 138 13.12 3.22 -4.81
C THR A 138 14.13 3.14 -5.93
N VAL A 139 13.69 2.99 -7.17
CA VAL A 139 14.62 2.91 -8.30
C VAL A 139 15.45 4.19 -8.40
N ILE A 140 14.83 5.36 -8.21
CA ILE A 140 15.52 6.65 -8.24
C ILE A 140 16.49 6.77 -7.07
N TRP A 141 16.06 6.40 -5.85
CA TRP A 141 16.96 6.35 -4.69
C TRP A 141 18.13 5.38 -4.90
N GLY A 142 17.88 4.22 -5.50
CA GLY A 142 18.89 3.23 -5.86
C GLY A 142 19.92 3.80 -6.81
N LEU A 143 19.48 4.43 -7.90
CA LEU A 143 20.37 5.08 -8.86
C LEU A 143 21.17 6.22 -8.22
N LEU A 144 20.55 7.04 -7.37
CA LEU A 144 21.22 8.12 -6.65
C LEU A 144 22.33 7.57 -5.76
N PHE A 145 22.03 6.58 -4.91
CA PHE A 145 23.02 6.02 -4.00
C PHE A 145 24.08 5.16 -4.69
N VAL A 146 23.75 4.53 -5.82
CA VAL A 146 24.75 3.89 -6.68
C VAL A 146 25.68 4.92 -7.31
N ALA A 147 25.18 6.10 -7.69
CA ALA A 147 26.03 7.18 -8.19
C ALA A 147 26.95 7.75 -7.09
N ILE A 148 26.49 7.78 -5.83
CA ILE A 148 27.25 8.32 -4.68
C ILE A 148 28.28 7.31 -4.17
N PHE A 149 27.88 6.06 -3.91
CA PHE A 149 28.70 5.04 -3.26
C PHE A 149 29.27 3.98 -4.22
N GLY A 150 28.81 3.96 -5.46
CA GLY A 150 29.08 2.89 -6.42
C GLY A 150 28.09 1.72 -6.31
N PRO A 151 28.17 0.74 -7.23
CA PRO A 151 27.37 -0.47 -7.16
C PRO A 151 27.78 -1.32 -5.95
N GLY A 152 26.81 -1.67 -5.10
CA GLY A 152 27.03 -2.54 -3.95
C GLY A 152 25.91 -2.53 -2.92
N PRO A 153 26.01 -3.36 -1.86
CA PRO A 153 24.96 -3.50 -0.85
C PRO A 153 24.70 -2.22 -0.06
N VAL A 154 25.72 -1.38 0.16
CA VAL A 154 25.57 -0.09 0.86
C VAL A 154 24.59 0.82 0.14
N ALA A 155 24.67 0.91 -1.20
CA ALA A 155 23.72 1.69 -1.98
C ALA A 155 22.28 1.16 -1.83
N GLY A 156 22.12 -0.16 -1.83
CA GLY A 156 20.84 -0.81 -1.56
C GLY A 156 20.28 -0.49 -0.18
N ILE A 157 21.12 -0.57 0.87
CA ILE A 157 20.74 -0.26 2.27
C ILE A 157 20.25 1.18 2.37
N CYS A 158 21.00 2.14 1.83
CA CYS A 158 20.62 3.55 1.85
C CYS A 158 19.34 3.81 1.04
N ALA A 159 19.17 3.17 -0.11
CA ALA A 159 17.98 3.32 -0.94
C ALA A 159 16.71 2.79 -0.25
N VAL A 160 16.79 1.61 0.36
CA VAL A 160 15.69 1.04 1.15
C VAL A 160 15.41 1.93 2.36
N ALA A 161 16.44 2.41 3.06
CA ALA A 161 16.26 3.29 4.21
C ALA A 161 15.54 4.59 3.82
N ALA A 162 16.03 5.30 2.80
CA ALA A 162 15.48 6.60 2.37
C ALA A 162 14.00 6.51 1.95
N ARG A 163 13.59 5.45 1.25
CA ARG A 163 12.15 5.21 0.97
C ARG A 163 11.39 4.89 2.25
N SER A 164 11.92 4.02 3.10
CA SER A 164 11.20 3.49 4.26
C SER A 164 11.00 4.54 5.36
N VAL A 165 11.94 5.49 5.53
CA VAL A 165 11.86 6.56 6.53
C VAL A 165 10.54 7.32 6.42
N GLY A 166 10.11 7.75 5.23
CA GLY A 166 8.89 8.54 5.10
C GLY A 166 7.61 7.77 5.40
N PHE A 167 7.56 6.48 5.08
CA PHE A 167 6.42 5.64 5.45
C PHE A 167 6.35 5.42 6.96
N ILE A 168 7.46 5.01 7.58
CA ILE A 168 7.51 4.77 9.03
C ILE A 168 7.27 6.07 9.81
N ALA A 169 7.91 7.16 9.42
CA ALA A 169 7.74 8.45 10.08
C ALA A 169 6.30 8.96 10.01
N LYS A 170 5.58 8.67 8.91
CA LYS A 170 4.17 8.99 8.80
C LYS A 170 3.34 8.20 9.81
N LEU A 171 3.51 6.88 9.87
CA LEU A 171 2.76 6.02 10.81
C LEU A 171 3.04 6.42 12.26
N VAL A 172 4.30 6.70 12.58
CA VAL A 172 4.68 7.17 13.91
C VAL A 172 4.08 8.55 14.19
N ALA A 173 4.09 9.49 13.24
CA ALA A 173 3.49 10.80 13.43
C ALA A 173 1.96 10.71 13.64
N GLU A 174 1.26 9.86 12.89
CA GLU A 174 -0.18 9.61 13.08
C GLU A 174 -0.45 8.98 14.46
N ALA A 175 0.39 8.02 14.90
CA ALA A 175 0.27 7.45 16.23
C ALA A 175 0.53 8.48 17.35
N ILE A 176 1.48 9.41 17.16
CA ILE A 176 1.75 10.52 18.09
C ILE A 176 0.54 11.46 18.17
N GLU A 177 -0.11 11.75 17.05
CA GLU A 177 -1.29 12.60 16.99
C GLU A 177 -2.54 11.95 17.60
N GLU A 178 -2.59 10.62 17.70
CA GLU A 178 -3.70 9.85 18.27
C GLU A 178 -3.60 9.64 19.79
N VAL A 179 -2.48 10.01 20.42
CA VAL A 179 -2.31 9.90 21.89
C VAL A 179 -3.33 10.76 22.63
N ASP A 180 -4.05 10.15 23.58
CA ASP A 180 -5.07 10.82 24.38
C ASP A 180 -4.49 11.99 25.21
N ALA A 181 -5.08 13.17 25.05
CA ALA A 181 -4.72 14.37 25.79
C ALA A 181 -4.79 14.15 27.32
N GLY A 182 -5.70 13.30 27.81
CA GLY A 182 -5.79 12.97 29.23
C GLY A 182 -4.52 12.30 29.79
N GLN A 183 -3.80 11.51 28.98
CA GLN A 183 -2.52 10.93 29.40
C GLN A 183 -1.42 12.00 29.51
N ILE A 184 -1.43 12.98 28.62
CA ILE A 184 -0.48 14.10 28.61
C ILE A 184 -0.73 14.99 29.83
N GLU A 185 -1.98 15.37 30.07
CA GLU A 185 -2.40 16.19 31.22
C GLU A 185 -2.12 15.52 32.56
N ALA A 186 -2.31 14.19 32.67
CA ALA A 186 -2.01 13.44 33.89
C ALA A 186 -0.50 13.43 34.23
N VAL A 187 0.35 13.34 33.21
CA VAL A 187 1.81 13.40 33.39
C VAL A 187 2.26 14.83 33.70
N GLU A 188 1.68 15.85 33.06
CA GLU A 188 1.93 17.25 33.40
C GLU A 188 1.50 17.59 34.84
N ALA A 189 0.37 17.05 35.30
CA ALA A 189 -0.12 17.23 36.67
C ALA A 189 0.84 16.64 37.73
N SER A 190 1.69 15.69 37.36
CA SER A 190 2.75 15.16 38.23
C SER A 190 3.99 16.09 38.34
N GLY A 191 4.00 17.23 37.64
CA GLY A 191 5.12 18.18 37.61
C GLY A 191 6.19 17.87 36.56
N ALA A 192 5.89 16.98 35.61
CA ALA A 192 6.82 16.61 34.55
C ALA A 192 7.05 17.75 33.55
N ARG A 193 8.30 17.95 33.12
CA ARG A 193 8.64 18.90 32.04
C ARG A 193 8.20 18.33 30.68
N THR A 194 7.94 19.18 29.69
CA THR A 194 7.47 18.81 28.34
C THR A 194 8.26 17.66 27.70
N PHE A 195 9.59 17.62 27.85
CA PHE A 195 10.40 16.51 27.33
C PHE A 195 10.17 15.18 28.07
N GLN A 196 9.90 15.23 29.38
CA GLN A 196 9.54 14.05 30.19
C GLN A 196 8.15 13.54 29.81
N VAL A 197 7.21 14.44 29.51
CA VAL A 197 5.87 14.09 29.02
C VAL A 197 5.97 13.33 27.70
N TYR A 198 6.74 13.84 26.72
CA TYR A 198 6.98 13.12 25.47
C TYR A 198 7.72 11.78 25.67
N ALA A 199 8.67 11.73 26.61
CA ALA A 199 9.41 10.51 26.91
C ALA A 199 8.58 9.42 27.60
N VAL A 200 7.55 9.79 28.35
CA VAL A 200 6.74 8.85 29.16
C VAL A 200 5.40 8.53 28.52
N ALA A 201 4.75 9.49 27.84
CA ALA A 201 3.46 9.25 27.19
C ALA A 201 3.61 8.69 25.77
N ILE A 202 4.63 9.14 25.02
CA ILE A 202 4.71 8.94 23.56
C ILE A 202 5.81 7.94 23.18
N LEU A 203 7.00 8.10 23.75
CA LEU A 203 8.15 7.25 23.44
C LEU A 203 7.94 5.75 23.74
N PRO A 204 7.23 5.29 24.79
CA PRO A 204 7.11 3.85 25.06
C PRO A 204 6.38 3.09 23.95
N GLN A 205 5.33 3.67 23.38
CA GLN A 205 4.55 3.04 22.30
C GLN A 205 5.39 2.84 21.04
N ILE A 206 6.29 3.80 20.76
CA ILE A 206 7.14 3.79 19.57
C ILE A 206 8.41 2.95 19.82
N ALA A 207 8.96 3.01 21.04
CA ALA A 207 10.15 2.27 21.44
C ALA A 207 9.91 0.76 21.37
N ILE A 208 8.72 0.28 21.73
CA ILE A 208 8.37 -1.15 21.59
C ILE A 208 8.52 -1.61 20.14
N LEU A 209 8.01 -0.84 19.17
CA LEU A 209 8.10 -1.17 17.75
C LEU A 209 9.58 -1.20 17.27
N GLY A 210 10.37 -0.19 17.65
CA GLY A 210 11.78 -0.11 17.28
C GLY A 210 12.63 -1.23 17.88
N ILE A 211 12.41 -1.55 19.17
CA ILE A 211 13.10 -2.63 19.87
C ILE A 211 12.81 -3.98 19.22
N VAL A 212 11.55 -4.25 18.86
CA VAL A 212 11.16 -5.50 18.19
C VAL A 212 11.85 -5.62 16.83
N ILE A 213 11.82 -4.56 16.01
CA ILE A 213 12.46 -4.57 14.68
C ILE A 213 13.96 -4.77 14.79
N ILE A 214 14.63 -4.10 15.74
CA ILE A 214 16.08 -4.22 15.97
C ILE A 214 16.43 -5.61 16.51
N SER A 215 15.61 -6.19 17.38
CA SER A 215 15.81 -7.52 17.95
C SER A 215 15.71 -8.62 16.89
N GLU A 216 14.66 -8.57 16.05
CA GLU A 216 14.48 -9.51 14.95
C GLU A 216 15.59 -9.37 13.90
N ALA A 217 15.99 -8.13 13.60
CA ALA A 217 17.09 -7.85 12.69
C ALA A 217 18.42 -8.44 13.18
N LEU A 218 18.74 -8.26 14.46
CA LEU A 218 19.93 -8.81 15.08
C LEU A 218 19.89 -10.35 15.09
N SER A 219 18.74 -10.93 15.42
CA SER A 219 18.52 -12.38 15.40
C SER A 219 18.74 -12.98 14.01
N ALA A 220 18.17 -12.36 12.98
CA ALA A 220 18.34 -12.77 11.60
C ALA A 220 19.80 -12.65 11.14
N TYR A 221 20.49 -11.57 11.52
CA TYR A 221 21.90 -11.37 11.21
C TYR A 221 22.79 -12.43 11.85
N VAL A 222 22.63 -12.67 13.16
CA VAL A 222 23.40 -13.69 13.89
C VAL A 222 23.16 -15.07 13.29
N ARG A 223 21.91 -15.42 12.97
CA ARG A 223 21.57 -16.70 12.33
C ARG A 223 22.23 -16.88 10.97
N SER A 224 22.26 -15.83 10.15
CA SER A 224 22.90 -15.86 8.83
C SER A 224 24.43 -15.97 8.87
N ARG A 225 25.05 -15.71 10.03
CA ARG A 225 26.51 -15.81 10.25
C ARG A 225 26.95 -17.18 10.77
N ILE A 226 26.02 -17.96 11.34
CA ILE A 226 26.28 -19.25 11.99
C ILE A 226 26.04 -20.43 11.03
N VAL A 227 25.31 -20.20 9.93
CA VAL A 227 25.09 -21.15 8.83
C VAL A 227 26.02 -20.82 7.67
#